data_AF-A0A9P8WAM9-F1
#
_entry.id   AF-A0A9P8WAM9-F1
#
_cell.length_a   1.000
_cell.length_b   1.000
_cell.length_c   1.000
_cell.angle_alpha   90.00
_cell.angle_beta   90.00
_cell.angle_gamma   90.00
#
_symmetry.space_group_name_H-M   'P 1'
#
loop_
_entity.id
_entity.type
_entity.pdbx_description
1 polymer ?
#
loop_
_entity_poly.entity_id
_entity_poly.type
_entity_poly.pdbx_seq_one_letter_code
_entity_poly.pdbx_strand_id
1 'polypeptide(L)'
;MAPKSIHSFYRIWFTWVDPLTLAPTVYALIFTPEFMLESLVPVTILVYNPDQSFLFHQLAALYAFVGTMLAGVLRVSPDSKVWRTIISGSCSSTSSSSLACI
;
A
#
# COMPACT_ATOMS: atom_id res chain seq x y z
N MET A 1 10.82 2.37 31.42
CA MET A 1 10.86 2.47 29.95
C MET A 1 9.95 3.60 29.53
N ALA A 2 10.50 4.73 29.10
CA ALA A 2 9.68 5.87 28.66
C ALA A 2 8.86 5.46 27.41
N PRO A 3 7.57 5.82 27.33
CA PRO A 3 6.79 5.58 26.11
C PRO A 3 7.45 6.40 25.00
N LYS A 4 8.10 5.71 24.06
CA LYS A 4 8.67 6.33 22.86
C LYS A 4 7.47 6.73 21.99
N SER A 5 6.91 7.91 22.28
CA SER A 5 5.72 8.41 21.62
C SER A 5 5.99 8.49 20.13
N ILE A 6 5.14 7.83 19.34
CA ILE A 6 5.22 7.88 17.89
C ILE A 6 4.95 9.33 17.49
N HIS A 7 5.89 9.94 16.77
CA HIS A 7 5.77 11.34 16.38
C HIS A 7 4.48 11.53 15.57
N SER A 8 3.67 12.52 15.94
CA SER A 8 2.31 12.67 15.40
C SER A 8 2.28 12.85 13.87
N PHE A 9 3.40 13.27 13.28
CA PHE A 9 3.64 13.30 11.84
C PHE A 9 3.48 11.92 11.18
N TYR A 10 4.19 10.89 11.65
CA TYR A 10 4.03 9.52 11.14
C TYR A 10 2.62 9.02 11.35
N ARG A 11 1.97 9.47 12.43
CA ARG A 11 0.58 9.10 12.70
C ARG A 11 -0.36 9.56 11.59
N ILE A 12 -0.21 10.81 11.16
CA ILE A 12 -1.06 11.41 10.12
C ILE A 12 -0.70 10.87 8.75
N TRP A 13 0.60 10.75 8.44
CA TRP A 13 1.08 10.24 7.15
C TRP A 13 0.59 8.82 6.87
N PHE A 14 0.81 7.87 7.78
CA PHE A 14 0.37 6.48 7.59
C PHE A 14 -1.16 6.31 7.67
N THR A 15 -1.87 7.22 8.34
CA THR A 15 -3.34 7.12 8.47
C THR A 15 -4.08 7.72 7.28
N TRP A 16 -3.45 8.65 6.55
CA TRP A 16 -4.09 9.42 5.47
C TRP A 16 -3.37 9.30 4.13
N VAL A 17 -2.05 9.45 4.08
CA VAL A 17 -1.29 9.43 2.83
C VAL A 17 -1.25 8.01 2.26
N ASP A 18 -1.01 7.01 3.10
CA ASP A 18 -0.99 5.61 2.69
C ASP A 18 -2.34 5.16 2.04
N PRO A 19 -3.51 5.31 2.69
CA PRO A 19 -4.78 4.96 2.05
C PRO A 19 -5.14 5.86 0.86
N LEU A 20 -4.69 7.13 0.84
CA LEU A 20 -4.87 8.01 -0.32
C LEU A 20 -4.05 7.55 -1.51
N THR A 21 -2.85 7.00 -1.31
CA THR A 21 -2.03 6.43 -2.40
C THR A 21 -2.54 5.08 -2.89
N LEU A 22 -3.25 4.33 -2.03
CA LEU A 22 -3.91 3.06 -2.37
C LEU A 22 -5.16 3.24 -3.25
N ALA A 23 -5.92 4.31 -3.06
CA ALA A 23 -7.12 4.61 -3.86
C ALA A 23 -6.84 4.73 -5.38
N PRO A 24 -5.84 5.50 -5.85
CA PRO A 24 -5.51 5.57 -7.27
C PRO A 24 -4.89 4.26 -7.77
N THR A 25 -4.23 3.46 -6.92
CA THR A 25 -3.74 2.13 -7.33
C THR A 25 -4.90 1.20 -7.64
N VAL A 26 -5.90 1.13 -6.77
CA VAL A 26 -7.12 0.32 -7.00
C VAL A 26 -7.87 0.80 -8.24
N TYR A 27 -7.99 2.12 -8.42
CA TYR A 27 -8.57 2.70 -9.63
C TYR A 27 -7.79 2.30 -10.89
N ALA A 28 -6.47 2.44 -10.87
CA ALA A 28 -5.61 2.11 -12.00
C ALA A 28 -5.68 0.63 -12.37
N LEU A 29 -5.82 -0.28 -11.39
CA LEU A 29 -5.98 -1.70 -11.67
C LEU A 29 -7.30 -2.06 -12.35
N ILE A 30 -8.38 -1.32 -12.07
CA ILE A 30 -9.71 -1.61 -12.61
C ILE A 30 -9.89 -0.95 -13.98
N PHE A 31 -9.46 0.31 -14.13
CA PHE A 31 -9.73 1.12 -15.31
C PHE A 31 -8.56 1.19 -16.31
N THR A 32 -7.33 1.01 -15.85
CA THR A 32 -6.12 1.12 -16.69
C THR A 32 -5.10 0.00 -16.38
N PRO A 33 -5.48 -1.29 -16.50
CA PRO A 33 -4.62 -2.41 -16.12
C PRO A 33 -3.35 -2.51 -16.95
N GLU A 34 -3.39 -2.03 -18.20
CA GLU A 34 -2.25 -1.90 -19.12
C GLU A 34 -1.09 -1.13 -18.47
N PHE A 35 -1.37 0.07 -17.98
CA PHE A 35 -0.38 0.94 -17.35
C PHE A 35 0.27 0.28 -16.12
N MET A 36 -0.53 -0.48 -15.36
CA MET A 36 -0.02 -1.21 -14.19
C MET A 36 0.85 -2.40 -14.61
N LEU A 37 0.47 -3.12 -15.66
CA LEU A 37 1.24 -4.25 -16.18
C LEU A 37 2.58 -3.80 -16.77
N GLU A 38 2.58 -2.71 -17.54
CA GLU A 38 3.80 -2.11 -18.09
C GLU A 38 4.75 -1.61 -17.00
N SER A 39 4.22 -1.14 -15.86
CA SER A 39 5.04 -0.74 -14.72
C SER A 39 5.73 -1.92 -14.03
N LEU A 40 5.16 -3.12 -14.14
CA LEU A 40 5.59 -4.31 -13.41
C LEU A 40 6.44 -5.24 -14.28
N VAL A 41 6.12 -5.32 -15.57
CA VAL A 41 6.75 -6.22 -16.53
C VAL A 41 7.03 -5.43 -17.82
N PRO A 42 8.27 -5.48 -18.35
CA PRO A 42 8.57 -4.90 -19.65
C PRO A 42 7.67 -5.51 -20.74
N VAL A 43 7.11 -4.64 -21.61
CA VAL A 43 6.17 -5.01 -22.69
C VAL A 43 6.75 -6.06 -23.66
N THR A 44 8.07 -6.21 -23.68
CA THR A 44 8.79 -7.22 -24.47
C THR A 44 8.57 -8.66 -23.96
N ILE A 45 8.15 -8.83 -22.70
CA ILE A 45 8.01 -10.15 -22.05
C ILE A 45 6.54 -10.56 -21.97
N LEU A 46 5.63 -9.61 -21.69
CA LEU A 46 4.21 -9.89 -21.55
C LEU A 46 3.39 -8.67 -21.98
N VAL A 47 2.44 -8.90 -22.90
CA VAL A 47 1.42 -7.93 -23.30
C VAL A 47 0.12 -8.29 -22.59
N TYR A 48 -0.65 -7.28 -22.18
CA TYR A 48 -1.93 -7.50 -21.53
C TYR A 48 -2.86 -8.33 -22.42
N ASN A 49 -3.48 -9.34 -21.82
CA ASN A 49 -4.55 -10.09 -22.44
C ASN A 49 -5.86 -9.84 -21.67
N PRO A 50 -6.96 -9.41 -22.34
CA PRO A 50 -8.25 -9.15 -21.70
C PRO A 50 -8.86 -10.37 -21.00
N ASP A 51 -8.46 -11.60 -21.37
CA ASP A 51 -8.87 -12.84 -20.68
C ASP A 51 -8.34 -12.91 -19.23
N GLN A 52 -7.30 -12.12 -18.92
CA GLN A 52 -6.67 -12.03 -17.61
C GLN A 52 -7.29 -10.95 -16.71
N SER A 53 -8.27 -10.21 -17.22
CA SER A 53 -8.91 -9.07 -16.53
C SER A 53 -9.45 -9.40 -15.13
N PHE A 54 -9.86 -10.66 -14.91
CA PHE A 54 -10.27 -11.16 -13.61
C PHE A 54 -9.17 -11.08 -12.54
N LEU A 55 -7.92 -11.39 -12.91
CA LEU A 55 -6.78 -11.34 -11.98
C LEU A 55 -6.53 -9.91 -11.49
N PHE A 56 -6.65 -8.92 -12.38
CA PHE A 56 -6.50 -7.52 -12.02
C PHE A 56 -7.62 -7.04 -11.09
N HIS A 57 -8.87 -7.50 -11.31
CA HIS A 57 -9.97 -7.20 -10.39
C HIS A 57 -9.76 -7.85 -9.01
N GLN A 58 -9.26 -9.08 -8.96
CA GLN A 58 -8.95 -9.75 -7.70
C GLN A 58 -7.79 -9.05 -6.96
N LEU A 59 -6.77 -8.62 -7.69
CA LEU A 59 -5.66 -7.86 -7.14
C LEU A 59 -6.14 -6.49 -6.62
N ALA A 60 -7.03 -5.81 -7.35
CA ALA A 60 -7.63 -4.55 -6.92
C ALA A 60 -8.43 -4.72 -5.61
N ALA A 61 -9.23 -5.79 -5.50
CA ALA A 61 -9.96 -6.12 -4.28
C ALA A 61 -9.02 -6.42 -3.10
N LEU A 62 -7.89 -7.10 -3.34
CA LEU A 62 -6.87 -7.36 -2.33
C LEU A 62 -6.24 -6.05 -1.83
N TYR A 63 -5.84 -5.15 -2.74
CA TYR A 63 -5.28 -3.85 -2.37
C TYR A 63 -6.29 -2.99 -1.60
N ALA A 64 -7.57 -3.00 -2.01
CA ALA A 64 -8.63 -2.31 -1.26
C ALA A 64 -8.83 -2.90 0.14
N PHE A 65 -8.79 -4.24 0.28
CA PHE A 65 -8.92 -4.91 1.58
C PHE A 65 -7.74 -4.60 2.51
N VAL A 66 -6.51 -4.68 2.00
CA VAL A 66 -5.30 -4.36 2.78
C VAL A 66 -5.31 -2.90 3.20
N GLY A 67 -5.64 -1.97 2.30
CA GLY A 67 -5.71 -0.54 2.60
C GLY A 67 -6.77 -0.19 3.64
N THR A 68 -7.96 -0.82 3.56
CA THR A 68 -9.02 -0.62 4.57
C THR A 68 -8.67 -1.23 5.92
N MET A 69 -8.02 -2.41 5.93
CA MET A 69 -7.51 -3.01 7.16
C MET A 69 -6.42 -2.16 7.81
N LEU A 70 -5.44 -1.66 7.02
CA LEU A 70 -4.42 -0.75 7.54
C LEU A 70 -5.08 0.52 8.10
N ALA A 71 -5.95 1.16 7.32
CA ALA A 71 -6.67 2.35 7.73
C ALA A 71 -7.50 2.15 9.01
N GLY A 72 -8.14 0.99 9.18
CA GLY A 72 -8.92 0.65 10.37
C GLY A 72 -8.02 0.34 11.58
N VAL A 73 -7.05 -0.55 11.42
CA VAL A 73 -6.19 -1.04 12.51
C VAL A 73 -5.35 0.09 13.10
N LEU A 74 -4.79 1.00 12.29
CA LEU A 74 -4.02 2.14 12.80
C LEU A 74 -4.88 3.18 13.54
N ARG A 75 -6.18 3.28 13.21
CA ARG A 75 -7.13 4.19 13.89
C ARG A 75 -7.60 3.62 15.23
N VAL A 76 -7.74 2.30 15.34
CA VAL A 76 -8.27 1.63 16.52
C VAL A 76 -7.17 1.20 17.51
N SER A 77 -5.94 0.97 17.05
CA SER A 77 -4.86 0.46 17.91
C SER A 77 -3.98 1.58 18.50
N PRO A 78 -4.08 1.89 19.81
CA PRO A 78 -3.15 2.77 20.50
C PRO A 78 -1.81 2.09 20.84
N ASP A 79 -1.69 0.78 20.60
CA ASP A 79 -0.49 0.00 20.93
C ASP A 79 0.70 0.33 20.03
N SER A 80 1.75 0.87 20.65
CA SER A 80 3.01 1.23 19.98
C SER A 80 3.73 0.04 19.33
N LYS A 81 3.51 -1.18 19.82
CA LYS A 81 4.06 -2.42 19.23
C LYS A 81 3.42 -2.72 17.87
N VAL A 82 2.10 -2.59 17.77
CA VAL A 82 1.34 -2.81 16.52
C VAL A 82 1.78 -1.81 15.46
N TRP A 83 1.90 -0.54 15.84
CA TRP A 83 2.41 0.53 14.99
C TRP A 83 3.83 0.26 14.47
N ARG A 84 4.74 -0.20 15.33
CA ARG A 84 6.10 -0.55 14.91
C ARG A 84 6.13 -1.72 13.92
N THR A 85 5.32 -2.75 14.14
CA THR A 85 5.22 -3.89 13.22
C THR A 85 4.74 -3.44 11.85
N ILE A 86 3.70 -2.60 11.78
CA ILE A 86 3.15 -2.13 10.51
C ILE A 86 4.15 -1.23 9.76
N ILE A 87 4.78 -0.28 10.46
CA ILE A 87 5.82 0.57 9.86
C ILE A 87 7.00 -0.27 9.38
N SER A 88 7.43 -1.28 10.15
CA SER A 88 8.52 -2.17 9.75
C SER A 88 8.17 -3.00 8.50
N GLY A 89 6.94 -3.49 8.40
CA GLY A 89 6.47 -4.25 7.23
C GLY A 89 6.37 -3.37 5.98
N SER A 90 5.87 -2.15 6.13
CA SER A 90 5.81 -1.16 5.04
C SER A 90 7.23 -0.81 4.55
N CYS A 91 8.15 -0.49 5.46
CA CYS A 91 9.51 -0.09 5.10
C CYS A 91 10.33 -1.29 4.51
N SER A 92 10.00 -2.55 4.83
CA SER A 92 10.61 -3.73 4.18
C SER A 92 10.10 -4.02 2.76
N SER A 93 8.88 -3.59 2.42
CA SER A 93 8.28 -3.85 1.10
C SER A 93 8.74 -2.83 0.05
N THR A 94 9.23 -1.67 0.50
CA THR A 94 9.62 -0.56 -0.38
C THR A 94 11.14 -0.40 -0.43
N SER A 95 11.83 -1.32 -1.11
CA SER A 95 13.28 -1.19 -1.41
C SER A 95 13.62 0.04 -2.28
N SER A 96 12.63 0.79 -2.79
CA SER A 96 12.83 1.97 -3.65
C SER A 96 12.68 3.33 -2.92
N SER A 97 12.13 3.36 -1.69
CA SER A 97 11.80 4.61 -0.98
C SER A 97 12.55 4.72 0.35
N SER A 98 13.87 4.53 0.31
CA SER A 98 14.75 4.64 1.48
C SER A 98 14.81 6.05 2.10
N LEU A 99 14.16 7.06 1.51
CA LEU A 99 14.21 8.46 1.93
C LEU A 99 13.11 8.88 2.90
N ALA A 100 12.06 8.07 3.11
CA ALA A 100 10.94 8.44 3.98
C ALA A 100 11.05 7.91 5.43
N CYS A 101 12.04 7.04 5.72
CA CYS A 101 12.24 6.40 7.03
C CYS A 101 13.43 6.99 7.84
N ILE A 102 13.89 8.22 7.56
CA ILE A 102 14.83 8.98 8.43
C ILE A 102 14.06 10.04 9.23
#